data_AF-A0A8J7AKM2-F1
#
_entry.id   AF-A0A8J7AKM2-F1
#
_cell.length_a   1.000
_cell.length_b   1.000
_cell.length_c   1.000
_cell.angle_alpha   90.00
_cell.angle_beta   90.00
_cell.angle_gamma   90.00
#
_symmetry.space_group_name_H-M   'P 1'
#
loop_
_entity.id
_entity.type
_entity.pdbx_description
1 polymer ?
#
loop_
_entity_poly.entity_id
_entity_poly.type
_entity_poly.pdbx_seq_one_letter_code
_entity_poly.pdbx_strand_id
1 'polypeptide(L)'
;MTGTLEQFKLLVDTEEFLQFFNLPYDQQFVNVNRLHILKKFSQYIKEIDDNSPDLSAEERLNQYSLALQQAYQVFMESTPYEQKLFKVFNDKPKNVVTLTEITSD
;
A
#
# COMPACT_ATOMS: atom_id res chain seq x y z
N MET A 1 -1.75 13.85 -11.05
CA MET A 1 -1.84 12.39 -11.28
C MET A 1 -0.83 12.04 -12.35
N THR A 2 0.42 11.75 -11.98
CA THR A 2 1.55 11.66 -12.94
C THR A 2 2.00 10.22 -13.14
N GLY A 3 1.11 9.38 -13.66
CA GLY A 3 1.51 8.06 -14.16
C GLY A 3 0.38 7.06 -14.31
N THR A 4 0.47 6.23 -15.34
CA THR A 4 -0.46 5.12 -15.62
C THR A 4 0.04 3.82 -14.98
N LEU A 5 -0.83 2.81 -14.89
CA LEU A 5 -0.47 1.49 -14.36
C LEU A 5 0.70 0.86 -15.14
N GLU A 6 0.81 1.18 -16.43
CA GLU A 6 1.92 0.74 -17.27
C GLU A 6 3.25 1.35 -16.84
N GLN A 7 3.27 2.66 -16.58
CA GLN A 7 4.46 3.34 -16.04
C GLN A 7 4.87 2.75 -14.69
N PHE A 8 3.89 2.49 -13.81
CA PHE A 8 4.14 1.84 -12.52
C PHE A 8 4.80 0.45 -12.68
N LYS A 9 4.37 -0.35 -13.66
CA LYS A 9 4.95 -1.70 -13.90
C LYS A 9 6.37 -1.67 -14.46
N LEU A 10 6.81 -0.54 -15.01
CA LEU A 10 8.20 -0.36 -15.47
C LEU A 10 9.17 -0.06 -14.33
N LEU A 11 8.64 0.43 -13.20
CA LEU A 11 9.45 0.73 -12.03
C LEU A 11 9.93 -0.57 -11.38
N VAL A 12 11.19 -0.56 -10.94
CA VAL A 12 11.82 -1.72 -10.28
C VAL A 12 12.42 -1.37 -8.93
N ASP A 13 12.66 -0.08 -8.68
CA ASP A 13 13.28 0.43 -7.46
C ASP A 13 12.25 1.05 -6.51
N THR A 14 12.43 0.82 -5.20
CA THR A 14 11.56 1.38 -4.15
C THR A 14 11.46 2.90 -4.23
N GLU A 15 12.57 3.58 -4.50
CA GLU A 15 12.61 5.03 -4.63
C GLU A 15 11.74 5.51 -5.78
N GLU A 16 11.81 4.86 -6.94
CA GLU A 16 10.98 5.22 -8.09
C GLU A 16 9.48 5.04 -7.79
N PHE A 17 9.10 3.95 -7.10
CA PHE A 17 7.71 3.78 -6.66
C PHE A 17 7.26 4.91 -5.72
N LEU A 18 8.10 5.28 -4.75
CA LEU A 18 7.77 6.35 -3.80
C LEU A 18 7.67 7.72 -4.50
N GLN A 19 8.60 8.01 -5.42
CA GLN A 19 8.58 9.22 -6.23
C GLN A 19 7.37 9.28 -7.16
N PHE A 20 6.99 8.14 -7.75
CA PHE A 20 5.83 8.01 -8.62
C PHE A 20 4.53 8.38 -7.90
N PHE A 21 4.35 7.90 -6.66
CA PHE A 21 3.20 8.26 -5.81
C PHE A 21 3.38 9.60 -5.08
N ASN A 22 4.51 10.28 -5.27
CA ASN A 22 4.85 11.52 -4.57
C ASN A 22 4.80 11.37 -3.03
N LEU A 23 5.16 10.19 -2.54
CA LEU A 23 5.18 9.90 -1.11
C LEU A 23 6.49 10.44 -0.51
N PRO A 24 6.45 11.14 0.64
CA PRO A 24 7.65 11.53 1.34
C PRO A 24 8.32 10.28 1.95
N TYR A 25 9.61 10.13 1.71
CA TYR A 25 10.40 9.02 2.24
C TYR A 25 11.79 9.48 2.67
N ASP A 26 12.38 8.74 3.59
CA ASP A 26 13.77 8.95 3.98
C ASP A 26 14.68 8.06 3.13
N GLN A 27 15.59 8.69 2.37
CA GLN A 27 16.46 7.96 1.44
C GLN A 27 17.37 6.97 2.17
N GLN A 28 17.87 7.30 3.36
CA GLN A 28 18.75 6.41 4.11
C GLN A 28 17.97 5.17 4.59
N PHE A 29 16.77 5.38 5.12
CA PHE A 29 15.88 4.30 5.55
C PHE A 29 15.48 3.39 4.38
N VAL A 30 15.07 3.98 3.25
CA VAL A 30 14.73 3.21 2.04
C VAL A 30 15.95 2.45 1.53
N ASN A 31 17.13 3.06 1.46
CA ASN A 31 18.32 2.37 0.94
C ASN A 31 18.67 1.12 1.78
N VAL A 32 18.53 1.21 3.11
CA VAL A 32 18.73 0.08 4.03
C VAL A 32 17.61 -0.96 3.91
N ASN A 33 16.35 -0.53 3.80
CA ASN A 33 15.18 -1.42 3.87
C ASN A 33 14.54 -1.75 2.50
N ARG A 34 15.10 -1.28 1.37
CA ARG A 34 14.48 -1.38 0.02
C ARG A 34 14.06 -2.78 -0.35
N LEU A 35 14.92 -3.76 -0.08
CA LEU A 35 14.64 -5.17 -0.37
C LEU A 35 13.47 -5.70 0.47
N HIS A 36 13.39 -5.28 1.74
CA HIS A 36 12.32 -5.67 2.64
C HIS A 36 11.00 -4.97 2.28
N ILE A 37 11.05 -3.68 1.96
CA ILE A 37 9.90 -2.90 1.49
C ILE A 37 9.36 -3.50 0.18
N LEU A 38 10.21 -3.78 -0.81
CA LEU A 38 9.80 -4.43 -2.06
C LEU A 38 9.20 -5.82 -1.84
N LYS A 39 9.80 -6.64 -0.97
CA LYS A 39 9.28 -7.98 -0.65
C LYS A 39 7.91 -7.91 0.03
N LYS A 40 7.71 -6.95 0.94
CA LYS A 40 6.42 -6.75 1.60
C LYS A 40 5.39 -6.17 0.64
N PHE A 41 5.81 -5.20 -0.16
CA PHE A 41 4.99 -4.57 -1.20
C PHE A 41 4.48 -5.59 -2.22
N SER A 42 5.37 -6.45 -2.75
CA SER A 42 4.99 -7.50 -3.70
C SER A 42 3.95 -8.48 -3.13
N GLN A 43 4.01 -8.77 -1.83
CA GLN A 43 2.98 -9.57 -1.15
C GLN A 43 1.64 -8.85 -1.15
N TYR A 44 1.60 -7.57 -0.76
CA TYR A 44 0.36 -6.78 -0.78
C TYR A 44 -0.22 -6.62 -2.18
N ILE A 45 0.62 -6.40 -3.21
CA ILE A 45 0.18 -6.36 -4.61
C ILE A 45 -0.53 -7.66 -4.98
N LYS A 46 0.03 -8.81 -4.60
CA LYS A 46 -0.57 -10.12 -4.85
C LYS A 46 -1.89 -10.29 -4.11
N GLU A 47 -1.96 -9.86 -2.85
CA GLU A 47 -3.21 -9.91 -2.06
C GLU A 47 -4.31 -9.02 -2.67
N ILE A 48 -3.96 -7.81 -3.14
CA ILE A 48 -4.89 -6.91 -3.82
C ILE A 48 -5.40 -7.53 -5.13
N ASP A 49 -4.50 -8.11 -5.92
CA ASP A 49 -4.85 -8.72 -7.20
C ASP A 49 -5.79 -9.94 -7.02
N ASP A 50 -5.56 -10.73 -5.97
CA ASP A 50 -6.37 -11.88 -5.60
C ASP A 50 -7.75 -11.46 -5.04
N ASN A 51 -7.78 -10.46 -4.14
CA ASN A 51 -9.02 -9.99 -3.53
C ASN A 51 -9.88 -9.13 -4.46
N SER A 52 -9.28 -8.50 -5.47
CA SER A 52 -9.95 -7.50 -6.30
C SER A 52 -9.47 -7.53 -7.76
N PRO A 53 -9.71 -8.64 -8.49
CA PRO A 53 -9.24 -8.82 -9.86
C PRO A 53 -9.90 -7.85 -10.86
N ASP A 54 -11.15 -7.45 -10.60
CA ASP A 54 -12.00 -6.58 -11.45
C ASP A 54 -11.74 -5.07 -11.28
N LEU A 55 -10.69 -4.66 -10.57
CA LEU A 55 -10.38 -3.24 -10.41
C LEU A 55 -9.86 -2.62 -11.72
N SER A 56 -10.43 -1.47 -12.07
CA SER A 56 -9.89 -0.55 -13.09
C SER A 56 -8.46 -0.16 -12.77
N ALA A 57 -7.69 0.20 -13.80
CA ALA A 57 -6.28 0.59 -13.66
C ALA A 57 -6.05 1.70 -12.61
N GLU A 58 -6.97 2.66 -12.52
CA GLU A 58 -6.94 3.76 -11.55
C GLU A 58 -7.16 3.27 -10.11
N GLU A 59 -8.13 2.39 -9.88
CA GLU A 59 -8.37 1.83 -8.54
C GLU A 59 -7.21 0.90 -8.14
N ARG A 60 -6.67 0.10 -9.08
CA ARG A 60 -5.45 -0.70 -8.86
C ARG A 60 -4.29 0.17 -8.40
N LEU A 61 -4.03 1.29 -9.09
CA LEU A 61 -2.98 2.24 -8.70
C LEU A 61 -3.22 2.82 -7.30
N ASN A 62 -4.46 3.15 -6.94
CA ASN A 62 -4.79 3.61 -5.60
C ASN A 62 -4.48 2.54 -4.54
N GLN A 63 -4.87 1.29 -4.79
CA GLN A 63 -4.56 0.17 -3.89
C GLN A 63 -3.05 -0.07 -3.78
N TYR A 64 -2.31 0.05 -4.89
CA TYR A 64 -0.86 -0.11 -4.90
C TYR A 64 -0.16 1.01 -4.12
N SER A 65 -0.62 2.26 -4.25
CA SER A 65 -0.12 3.38 -3.44
C SER A 65 -0.29 3.07 -1.94
N LEU A 66 -1.48 2.60 -1.54
CA LEU A 66 -1.78 2.25 -0.15
C LEU A 66 -0.90 1.10 0.35
N ALA A 67 -0.74 0.05 -0.46
CA ALA A 67 0.11 -1.09 -0.14
C ALA A 67 1.58 -0.69 0.07
N LEU A 68 2.10 0.23 -0.74
CA LEU A 68 3.46 0.74 -0.59
C LEU A 68 3.63 1.51 0.71
N GLN A 69 2.68 2.39 1.02
CA GLN A 69 2.66 3.15 2.27
C GLN A 69 2.54 2.23 3.50
N GLN A 70 1.69 1.21 3.45
CA GLN A 70 1.58 0.21 4.52
C GLN A 70 2.86 -0.60 4.70
N ALA A 71 3.47 -1.06 3.61
CA ALA A 71 4.76 -1.75 3.67
C ALA A 71 5.81 -0.85 4.34
N TYR A 72 5.91 0.41 3.92
CA TYR A 72 6.83 1.38 4.51
C TYR A 72 6.56 1.62 6.00
N GLN A 73 5.31 1.83 6.39
CA GLN A 73 4.88 2.01 7.78
C GLN A 73 5.22 0.81 8.66
N VAL A 74 4.99 -0.43 8.21
CA VAL A 74 5.31 -1.64 8.98
C VAL A 74 6.79 -1.68 9.37
N PHE A 75 7.69 -1.25 8.49
CA PHE A 75 9.11 -1.15 8.81
C PHE A 75 9.42 0.06 9.69
N MET A 76 8.75 1.19 9.49
CA MET A 76 8.89 2.36 10.35
C MET A 76 8.45 2.08 11.78
N GLU A 77 7.27 1.47 12.01
CA GLU A 77 6.74 1.15 13.34
C GLU A 77 7.56 0.08 14.07
N SER A 78 8.22 -0.80 13.31
CA SER A 78 9.18 -1.77 13.85
C SER A 78 10.49 -1.11 14.31
N THR A 79 10.72 0.15 13.93
CA THR A 79 11.77 1.01 14.48
C THR A 79 11.17 2.01 15.48
N PRO A 80 11.79 2.26 16.64
CA PRO A 80 11.25 3.18 17.65
C PRO A 80 11.27 4.67 17.24
N TYR A 81 11.55 4.99 15.98
CA TYR A 81 11.76 6.35 15.48
C TYR A 81 10.58 6.80 14.61
N GLU A 82 9.72 7.59 15.24
CA GLU A 82 8.76 8.52 14.60
C GLU A 82 7.49 7.95 13.95
N GLN A 83 6.51 7.69 14.83
CA GLN A 83 5.09 7.64 14.51
C GLN A 83 4.55 9.04 14.17
N LYS A 84 4.80 9.54 12.96
CA LYS A 84 4.15 10.79 12.48
C LYS A 84 3.94 10.88 10.97
N LEU A 85 4.07 9.78 10.24
CA LEU A 85 3.75 9.73 8.82
C LEU A 85 2.34 9.15 8.60
N PHE A 86 1.37 10.05 8.65
CA PHE A 86 0.12 9.99 7.88
C PHE A 86 -0.99 9.01 8.32
N LYS A 87 -1.93 9.59 9.09
CA LYS A 87 -3.37 9.28 9.21
C LYS A 87 -4.13 9.34 7.85
N VAL A 88 -3.53 8.86 6.77
CA VAL A 88 -4.02 9.16 5.42
C VAL A 88 -4.42 7.85 4.75
N PHE A 89 -5.75 7.70 4.70
CA PHE A 89 -6.58 6.70 4.01
C PHE A 89 -6.83 5.35 4.70
N ASN A 90 -7.66 5.39 5.75
CA ASN A 90 -8.69 4.36 5.93
C ASN A 90 -10.08 5.01 5.79
N ASP A 91 -10.43 5.42 4.58
CA ASP A 91 -11.83 5.73 4.24
C ASP A 91 -12.21 5.07 2.90
N LYS A 92 -12.41 3.75 2.97
CA LYS A 92 -13.52 3.07 2.29
C LYS A 92 -13.91 1.85 3.15
N PRO A 93 -14.98 1.92 3.96
CA PRO A 93 -15.59 0.74 4.54
C PRO A 93 -16.32 0.00 3.41
N LYS A 94 -15.84 -1.17 3.01
CA LYS A 94 -16.66 -2.10 2.23
C LYS A 94 -16.46 -3.51 2.75
N ASN A 95 -17.47 -3.93 3.50
CA ASN A 95 -17.79 -5.32 3.81
C ASN A 95 -17.02 -5.98 4.97
N VAL A 96 -17.10 -5.38 6.17
CA VAL A 96 -17.24 -6.22 7.35
C VAL A 96 -18.63 -6.85 7.28
N VAL A 97 -18.64 -8.16 7.10
CA VAL A 97 -19.82 -9.02 7.09
C VAL A 97 -20.76 -8.63 8.23
N THR A 98 -21.95 -8.13 7.91
CA THR A 98 -23.05 -8.22 8.86
C THR A 98 -23.41 -9.69 8.94
N LEU A 99 -22.96 -10.35 10.02
CA LEU A 99 -23.56 -11.61 10.45
C LEU A 99 -25.01 -11.31 10.85
N THR A 100 -25.89 -11.18 9.86
CA THR A 100 -27.29 -11.55 10.06
C THR A 100 -27.30 -13.04 10.28
N GLU A 101 -27.65 -13.46 11.50
CA GLU A 101 -28.74 -14.40 11.73
C GLU A 101 -29.02 -14.56 13.25
N ILE A 102 -30.25 -14.13 13.65
CA ILE A 102 -31.23 -14.76 14.56
C ILE A 102 -30.74 -15.30 15.93
N THR A 103 -31.32 -14.85 17.04
CA THR A 103 -32.62 -15.39 17.50
C THR A 103 -33.41 -14.39 18.36
N SER A 104 -34.70 -14.33 18.05
CA SER A 104 -35.80 -13.82 18.87
C SER A 104 -36.06 -14.69 20.09
N ASP A 105 -36.18 -14.10 21.28
CA ASP A 105 -37.27 -14.30 22.27
C ASP A 105 -37.07 -13.29 23.41
#